data_AF-A0A2K2VCB0-F1
#
_entry.id   AF-A0A2K2VCB0-F1
#
_cell.length_a   1.000
_cell.length_b   1.000
_cell.length_c   1.000
_cell.angle_alpha   90.00
_cell.angle_beta   90.00
_cell.angle_gamma   90.00
#
_symmetry.space_group_name_H-M   'P 1'
#
loop_
_entity.id
_entity.type
_entity.pdbx_description
1 polymer ?
#
loop_
_entity_poly.entity_id
_entity_poly.type
_entity_poly.pdbx_seq_one_letter_code
_entity_poly.pdbx_strand_id
1 'polypeptide(L)' 'VATKCDYEKSREVLKELMEIGISRETAIMLLNTLPTEEAEIRALLPSESQTLPLESTKKIAEILSKCQSK' A
#
# COMPACT_ATOMS: atom_id res chain seq x y z
N VAL A 1 -7.56 -14.40 8.00
CA VAL A 1 -6.60 -13.63 7.17
C VAL A 1 -5.39 -13.39 8.04
N ALA A 2 -4.26 -14.05 7.75
CA ALA A 2 -3.01 -13.81 8.45
C ALA A 2 -2.44 -12.50 7.91
N THR A 3 -2.65 -11.40 8.62
CA THR A 3 -2.00 -10.13 8.28
C THR A 3 -0.51 -10.32 8.48
N LYS A 4 0.27 -10.25 7.39
CA LYS A 4 1.74 -10.23 7.44
C LYS A 4 2.30 -9.01 8.18
N CYS A 5 1.42 -8.08 8.58
CA CYS A 5 1.71 -6.88 9.33
C CYS A 5 0.95 -6.88 10.66
N ASP A 6 1.56 -6.32 11.71
CA ASP A 6 0.89 -6.06 12.99
C ASP A 6 -0.41 -5.31 12.81
N TYR A 7 -1.42 -5.62 13.64
CA TYR A 7 -2.74 -4.99 13.56
C TYR A 7 -2.66 -3.46 13.71
N GLU A 8 -1.84 -2.98 14.65
CA GLU A 8 -1.67 -1.54 14.88
C GLU A 8 -1.02 -0.84 13.68
N LYS A 9 0.08 -1.41 13.17
CA LYS A 9 0.78 -0.91 11.98
C LYS A 9 -0.10 -0.94 10.74
N SER A 10 -0.87 -2.01 10.55
CA SER A 10 -1.80 -2.15 9.44
C SER A 10 -2.82 -1.01 9.44
N ARG A 11 -3.26 -0.57 10.63
CA ARG A 11 -4.24 0.50 10.79
C ARG A 11 -3.64 1.87 10.44
N GLU A 12 -2.40 2.13 10.85
CA GLU A 12 -1.66 3.34 10.47
C GLU A 12 -1.40 3.40 8.97
N VAL A 13 -0.89 2.31 8.40
CA VAL A 13 -0.61 2.18 6.96
C VAL A 13 -1.89 2.41 6.15
N LEU A 14 -3.01 1.81 6.56
CA LEU A 14 -4.29 1.96 5.86
C LEU A 14 -4.76 3.42 5.89
N LYS A 15 -4.53 4.14 6.99
CA LYS A 15 -4.84 5.57 7.12
C LYS A 15 -3.95 6.42 6.21
N GLU A 16 -2.63 6.20 6.22
CA GLU A 16 -1.69 6.92 5.37
C GLU A 16 -1.98 6.70 3.87
N LEU A 17 -2.32 5.47 3.47
CA LEU A 17 -2.73 5.14 2.10
C LEU A 17 -4.01 5.88 1.71
N MET A 18 -4.99 6.00 2.61
CA MET A 18 -6.20 6.76 2.33
C MET A 18 -5.94 8.28 2.24
N GLU A 19 -5.00 8.82 3.03
CA GLU A 19 -4.64 10.26 2.97
C GLU A 19 -3.97 10.66 1.65
N ILE A 20 -3.26 9.74 0.99
CA ILE A 20 -2.71 9.97 -0.37
C ILE A 20 -3.74 9.73 -1.49
N GLY A 21 -5.00 9.45 -1.15
CA GLY A 21 -6.10 9.28 -2.09
C GLY A 21 -6.29 7.86 -2.63
N ILE A 22 -5.68 6.85 -2.00
CA ILE A 22 -5.92 5.45 -2.35
C ILE A 22 -7.27 5.03 -1.77
N SER A 23 -8.09 4.35 -2.58
CA SER A 23 -9.35 3.79 -2.12
C SER A 23 -9.12 2.70 -1.07
N ARG A 24 -10.05 2.57 -0.13
CA ARG A 24 -9.94 1.60 0.97
C ARG A 24 -9.70 0.17 0.48
N GLU A 25 -10.36 -0.22 -0.61
CA GLU A 25 -10.20 -1.56 -1.19
C GLU A 25 -8.78 -1.80 -1.72
N THR A 26 -8.23 -0.84 -2.46
CA THR A 26 -6.85 -0.90 -2.95
C THR A 26 -5.85 -0.88 -1.79
N ALA A 27 -6.08 -0.07 -0.75
CA ALA A 27 -5.24 -0.04 0.44
C ALA A 27 -5.22 -1.39 1.18
N ILE A 28 -6.37 -2.06 1.31
CA ILE A 28 -6.48 -3.41 1.88
C ILE A 28 -5.76 -4.43 0.99
N MET A 29 -5.89 -4.32 -0.33
CA MET A 29 -5.20 -5.21 -1.27
C MET A 29 -3.68 -5.08 -1.12
N LEU A 30 -3.16 -3.85 -1.10
CA LEU A 30 -1.74 -3.53 -0.87
C LEU A 30 -1.23 -4.07 0.48
N LEU A 31 -2.03 -3.97 1.54
CA LEU A 31 -1.69 -4.51 2.86
C LEU A 31 -1.65 -6.04 2.91
N ASN A 32 -2.46 -6.72 2.09
CA ASN A 32 -2.46 -8.18 2.02
C ASN A 32 -1.32 -8.72 1.17
N THR A 33 -0.99 -8.03 0.08
CA THR A 33 0.09 -8.45 -0.84
C THR A 33 1.46 -7.97 -0.37
N LEU A 34 1.54 -6.83 0.33
CA LEU A 34 2.78 -6.16 0.76
C LEU A 34 3.81 -6.07 -0.38
N PRO A 35 3.48 -5.44 -1.52
CA PRO A 35 4.40 -5.31 -2.63
C PRO A 35 5.66 -4.55 -2.19
N THR A 36 6.81 -5.02 -2.66
CA THR A 36 8.12 -4.41 -2.39
C THR A 36 8.60 -3.56 -3.56
N GLU A 37 8.18 -3.88 -4.78
CA GLU A 37 8.61 -3.20 -5.99
C GLU A 37 7.54 -2.25 -6.54
N GLU A 38 7.97 -1.14 -7.14
CA GLU A 38 7.04 -0.20 -7.81
C GLU A 38 6.20 -0.88 -8.89
N ALA A 39 6.75 -1.88 -9.58
CA ALA A 39 6.05 -2.66 -10.60
C ALA A 39 4.87 -3.45 -10.00
N GLU A 40 5.07 -4.06 -8.83
CA GLU A 40 4.03 -4.79 -8.11
C GLU A 40 2.94 -3.83 -7.62
N ILE A 41 3.33 -2.67 -7.07
CA ILE A 41 2.39 -1.63 -6.63
C ILE A 41 1.53 -1.18 -7.82
N ARG A 42 2.14 -0.89 -8.97
CA ARG A 42 1.40 -0.52 -10.20
C ARG A 42 0.49 -1.62 -10.71
N ALA A 43 0.87 -2.89 -10.56
CA ALA A 43 0.05 -4.03 -10.95
C ALA A 43 -1.18 -4.19 -10.04
N LEU A 44 -1.10 -3.78 -8.78
CA LEU A 44 -2.18 -3.84 -7.80
C LEU A 44 -3.09 -2.61 -7.83
N LEU A 45 -2.61 -1.49 -8.37
CA LEU A 45 -3.43 -0.31 -8.60
C LEU A 45 -4.43 -0.59 -9.73
N PRO A 46 -5.72 -0.25 -9.56
CA PRO A 46 -6.69 -0.36 -10.63
C PRO A 46 -6.26 0.51 -11.82
N SER A 47 -6.65 0.14 -13.03
CA SER A 47 -6.23 0.82 -14.26
C SER A 47 -6.48 2.34 -14.25
N GLU A 48 -7.53 2.79 -13.57
CA GLU A 48 -7.85 4.21 -13.37
C GLU A 48 -6.87 4.94 -12.42
N SER A 49 -6.18 4.20 -11.54
CA SER A 49 -5.16 4.72 -10.62
C SER A 49 -3.73 4.46 -11.11
N GLN A 50 -3.54 3.83 -12.26
CA GLN A 50 -2.20 3.66 -12.87
C GLN A 50 -1.56 5.00 -13.28
N THR A 51 -2.34 6.08 -13.31
CA THR A 51 -1.87 7.45 -13.52
C THR A 51 -1.34 8.13 -12.26
N LEU A 52 -1.34 7.44 -11.11
CA LEU A 52 -0.72 7.97 -9.90
C LEU A 52 0.74 8.36 -10.20
N PRO A 53 1.16 9.57 -9.78
CA PRO A 53 2.53 10.03 -10.03
C PRO A 53 3.53 9.08 -9.37
N LEU A 54 4.72 8.96 -9.96
CA LEU A 54 5.80 8.09 -9.47
C LEU A 54 6.13 8.35 -7.98
N GLU A 55 5.98 9.59 -7.54
CA GLU A 55 6.13 9.98 -6.13
C GLU A 55 5.13 9.29 -5.20
N SER A 56 3.89 9.07 -5.66
CA SER A 56 2.87 8.34 -4.90
C SER A 56 3.24 6.86 -4.76
N THR A 57 3.75 6.24 -5.82
CA THR A 57 4.18 4.82 -5.77
C THR A 57 5.31 4.61 -4.77
N LYS A 58 6.29 5.53 -4.75
CA LYS A 58 7.38 5.51 -3.76
C LYS A 58 6.89 5.68 -2.34
N LYS A 59 5.97 6.63 -2.10
CA LYS A 59 5.34 6.80 -0.78
C LYS A 59 4.62 5.54 -0.33
N ILE A 60 3.89 4.88 -1.23
CA ILE A 60 3.21 3.60 -0.93
C ILE A 60 4.23 2.54 -0.51
N ALA A 61 5.34 2.40 -1.24
CA ALA A 61 6.41 1.45 -0.89
C ALA A 61 7.04 1.74 0.48
N GLU A 62 7.28 3.01 0.81
CA GLU A 62 7.80 3.43 2.11
C GLU A 62 6.82 3.12 3.25
N ILE A 63 5.53 3.45 3.06
CA ILE A 63 4.48 3.17 4.04
C ILE A 63 4.36 1.66 4.27
N LEU A 64 4.33 0.86 3.20
CA LEU A 64 4.24 -0.60 3.28
C LEU A 64 5.50 -1.23 3.90
N SER A 65 6.66 -0.61 3.75
CA SER A 65 7.90 -1.08 4.39
C SER A 65 7.83 -1.05 5.92
N LYS A 66 7.03 -0.16 6.52
CA LYS A 66 6.78 -0.14 7.98
C LYS A 66 6.19 -1.46 8.48
N CYS A 67 5.39 -2.11 7.63
CA CYS A 67 4.77 -3.40 7.88
C CYS A 67 5.71 -4.59 7.71
N GLN A 68 6.81 -4.45 6.96
CA GLN A 68 7.77 -5.52 6.70
C GLN A 68 8.94 -5.57 7.69
N SER A 69 8.99 -4.63 8.64
CA SER A 69 10.02 -4.61 9.66
C SER A 69 9.93 -5.85 10.55
N LYS A 70 10.83 -6.80 10.27
CA LYS A 70 11.24 -7.91 11.14
C LYS A 70 11.65 -7.42 12.53
#